data_AF-A0A5C8PMU7-F1
#
_entry.id   AF-A0A5C8PMU7-F1
#
_cell.length_a   1.000
_cell.length_b   1.000
_cell.length_c   1.000
_cell.angle_alpha   90.00
_cell.angle_beta   90.00
_cell.angle_gamma   90.00
#
_symmetry.space_group_name_H-M   'P 1'
#
loop_
_entity.id
_entity.type
_entity.pdbx_description
1 polymer ?
#
loop_
_entity_poly.entity_id
_entity_poly.type
_entity_poly.pdbx_seq_one_letter_code
_entity_poly.pdbx_strand_id
1 'polypeptide(L)' 'MKRPDTIIIEGRAYSWRALLEARRVQLEAWEAAQSRQPALFALKVDCRPQPERSAAGRYREPTLLALLRERGG' A
#
# COMPACT_ATOMS: atom_id res chain seq x y z
N MET A 1 -13.82 -28.55 -1.68
CA MET A 1 -13.41 -28.37 -3.09
C MET A 1 -12.00 -27.79 -3.12
N LYS A 2 -11.04 -28.44 -3.80
CA LYS A 2 -9.71 -27.84 -4.02
C LYS A 2 -9.89 -26.61 -4.91
N ARG A 3 -9.48 -25.43 -4.44
CA ARG A 3 -9.44 -24.23 -5.28
C ARG A 3 -8.44 -24.48 -6.42
N PRO A 4 -8.78 -24.13 -7.67
CA PRO A 4 -7.83 -24.26 -8.77
C PRO A 4 -6.59 -23.42 -8.46
N ASP A 5 -5.42 -24.05 -8.54
CA ASP A 5 -4.12 -23.39 -8.29
C ASP A 5 -3.66 -22.58 -9.51
N THR A 6 -4.49 -22.44 -10.55
CA THR A 6 -4.10 -21.83 -11.82
C THR A 6 -5.03 -20.69 -12.17
N ILE A 7 -4.44 -19.55 -12.55
CA ILE A 7 -5.15 -18.36 -13.03
C ILE A 7 -4.69 -18.02 -14.46
N ILE A 8 -5.58 -17.41 -15.24
CA ILE A 8 -5.25 -16.96 -16.59
C ILE A 8 -5.01 -15.45 -16.57
N ILE A 9 -3.84 -15.03 -17.03
CA ILE A 9 -3.44 -13.62 -17.21
C ILE A 9 -2.99 -13.48 -18.66
N GLU A 10 -3.58 -12.54 -19.41
CA GLU A 10 -3.23 -12.26 -20.82
C GLU A 10 -3.22 -13.54 -21.70
N GLY A 11 -4.22 -14.41 -21.51
CA GLY A 11 -4.36 -15.66 -22.27
C GLY A 11 -3.37 -16.77 -21.90
N ARG A 12 -2.55 -16.58 -20.87
CA ARG A 12 -1.59 -17.59 -20.38
C ARG A 12 -1.96 -18.09 -18.99
N ALA A 13 -1.79 -19.39 -18.78
CA ALA A 13 -2.07 -20.04 -17.51
C ALA A 13 -0.85 -19.97 -16.57
N TYR A 14 -1.07 -19.53 -15.33
CA TYR A 14 -0.04 -19.40 -14.30
C TYR A 14 -0.46 -20.09 -13.01
N SER A 15 0.45 -20.79 -12.33
CA SER A 15 0.21 -21.23 -10.96
C SER A 15 0.14 -20.02 -10.04
N TRP A 16 -0.93 -19.91 -9.27
CA TRP A 16 -1.15 -18.84 -8.29
C TRP A 16 -0.04 -18.84 -7.24
N ARG A 17 0.32 -20.02 -6.73
CA ARG A 17 1.41 -20.17 -5.77
C ARG A 17 2.74 -19.69 -6.34
N ALA A 18 3.07 -20.07 -7.57
CA ALA A 18 4.30 -19.64 -8.22
C ALA A 18 4.32 -18.12 -8.47
N LEU A 19 3.19 -17.53 -8.84
CA LEU A 19 3.05 -16.09 -9.05
C LEU A 19 3.27 -15.31 -7.74
N LEU A 20 2.69 -15.78 -6.63
CA LEU A 20 2.89 -15.18 -5.31
C LEU A 20 4.35 -15.22 -4.88
N GLU A 21 5.05 -16.33 -5.15
CA GLU A 21 6.46 -16.47 -4.82
C GLU A 21 7.33 -15.52 -5.65
N ALA A 22 7.10 -15.44 -6.96
CA ALA A 22 7.75 -14.47 -7.83
C ALA A 22 7.50 -13.02 -7.35
N ARG A 23 6.28 -12.72 -6.86
CA ARG A 23 5.95 -11.41 -6.32
C ARG A 23 6.70 -11.10 -5.02
N ARG A 24 6.90 -12.08 -4.14
CA ARG A 24 7.70 -11.90 -2.91
C ARG A 24 9.14 -11.57 -3.24
N VAL A 25 9.77 -12.33 -4.12
CA VAL A 25 11.16 -12.07 -4.57
C VAL A 25 11.29 -10.66 -5.16
N GLN A 26 10.31 -10.21 -5.96
CA GLN A 26 10.29 -8.84 -6.47
C GLN A 26 10.22 -7.78 -5.36
N LEU A 27 9.38 -8.00 -4.34
CA LEU A 27 9.23 -7.06 -3.23
C LEU A 27 10.52 -7.00 -2.40
N GLU A 28 11.13 -8.14 -2.09
CA GLU A 28 12.41 -8.21 -1.38
C GLU A 28 13.52 -7.50 -2.15
N ALA A 29 13.61 -7.71 -3.46
CA ALA A 29 14.57 -7.01 -4.31
C ALA A 29 14.31 -5.49 -4.35
N TRP A 30 13.04 -5.08 -4.41
CA TRP A 30 12.65 -3.67 -4.37
C TRP A 30 12.97 -3.01 -3.02
N GLU A 31 12.72 -3.70 -1.90
CA GLU A 31 13.06 -3.24 -0.55
C GLU A 31 14.58 -3.15 -0.36
N ALA A 32 15.35 -4.13 -0.87
CA ALA A 32 16.80 -4.09 -0.83
C ALA A 32 17.38 -2.97 -1.71
N ALA A 33 16.75 -2.69 -2.85
CA ALA A 33 17.14 -1.62 -3.77
C ALA A 33 16.66 -0.23 -3.33
N GLN A 34 15.73 -0.14 -2.37
CA GLN A 34 15.39 1.12 -1.72
C GLN A 34 16.60 1.57 -0.90
N SER A 35 17.48 2.35 -1.54
CA SER A 35 18.44 3.16 -0.83
C SER A 35 17.64 3.98 0.17
N ARG A 36 17.85 3.73 1.48
CA ARG A 36 17.29 4.57 2.54
C ARG A 36 17.80 5.97 2.26
N GLN A 37 16.99 6.77 1.59
CA GLN A 37 17.36 8.13 1.29
C GLN A 37 17.63 8.79 2.63
N PRO A 38 18.80 9.42 2.81
CA PRO A 38 19.08 10.12 4.05
C PRO A 38 17.98 11.16 4.21
N ALA A 39 17.18 11.00 5.27
CA ALA A 39 16.18 11.97 5.60
C ALA A 39 16.91 13.23 6.07
N LEU A 40 16.56 14.40 5.53
CA LEU A 40 17.10 15.69 5.96
C LEU A 40 16.87 15.94 7.46
N PHE A 41 15.87 15.29 8.05
CA PHE A 41 15.52 15.34 9.46
C PHE A 41 15.13 13.95 9.96
N ALA A 42 15.18 13.74 11.28
CA ALA A 42 14.69 12.51 11.89
C ALA A 42 13.20 12.30 11.54
N LEU A 43 12.89 11.17 10.91
CA LEU A 43 11.52 10.81 10.58
C LEU A 43 10.74 10.58 11.88
N LYS A 44 9.67 11.34 12.06
CA LYS A 44 8.72 11.13 13.16
C LYS A 44 7.69 10.10 12.72
N VAL A 45 7.28 9.24 13.65
CA VAL A 45 6.12 8.36 13.44
C VAL A 45 4.93 9.24 13.08
N ASP A 46 4.23 8.89 12.01
CA ASP A 46 3.07 9.63 11.56
C ASP A 46 1.93 9.50 12.60
N CYS A 47 1.67 10.58 13.33
CA CYS A 47 0.64 10.64 14.35
C CYS A 47 -0.78 10.77 13.79
N ARG A 48 -0.93 11.00 12.47
CA ARG A 48 -2.24 11.14 11.84
C ARG A 48 -3.06 9.85 12.00
N PRO A 49 -4.40 9.96 11.96
CA PRO A 49 -5.27 8.79 11.84
C PRO A 49 -4.79 7.88 10.71
N GLN A 50 -4.77 6.57 10.95
CA GLN A 50 -4.33 5.56 9.97
C GLN A 50 -4.84 5.78 8.54
N PRO A 51 -6.13 6.13 8.28
CA PRO A 51 -6.60 6.41 6.93
C PRO A 51 -5.91 7.63 6.27
N GLU A 52 -5.43 8.60 7.04
CA GLU A 52 -4.81 9.83 6.56
C GLU A 52 -3.28 9.74 6.42
N ARG A 53 -2.68 8.60 6.80
CA ARG A 53 -1.22 8.39 6.71
C ARG A 53 -0.75 8.18 5.27
N SER A 54 -1.65 7.77 4.38
CA SER A 54 -1.39 7.65 2.95
C SER A 54 -1.93 8.87 2.19
N ALA A 55 -1.29 9.25 1.08
CA ALA A 55 -1.79 10.33 0.22
C ALA A 55 -3.19 10.01 -0.33
N ALA A 56 -3.42 8.79 -0.79
CA ALA A 56 -4.72 8.36 -1.29
C ALA A 56 -5.83 8.44 -0.23
N GLY A 57 -5.52 8.04 1.01
CA GLY A 57 -6.49 8.09 2.10
C GLY A 57 -6.68 9.47 2.71
N ARG A 58 -5.66 10.35 2.67
CA ARG A 58 -5.76 11.77 3.07
C ARG A 58 -6.67 12.57 2.15
N TYR A 59 -6.65 12.28 0.85
CA TYR A 59 -7.30 13.11 -0.18
C TYR A 59 -8.53 12.45 -0.82
N ARG A 60 -9.10 11.42 -0.20
CA ARG A 60 -10.41 10.87 -0.58
C ARG A 60 -11.51 11.78 -0.01
N GLU A 61 -12.56 12.10 -0.78
CA GLU A 61 -13.67 13.00 -0.39
C GLU A 61 -14.27 12.71 1.00
N PRO A 62 -14.90 13.73 1.64
CA PRO A 62 -14.27 14.82 2.38
C PRO A 62 -13.98 14.40 3.83
N THR A 63 -12.90 14.90 4.43
CA THR A 63 -12.62 14.54 5.83
C THR A 63 -13.62 15.20 6.77
N LEU A 64 -14.16 14.45 7.74
CA LEU A 64 -15.14 14.94 8.70
C LEU A 64 -14.58 16.05 9.61
N LEU A 65 -13.27 16.15 9.80
CA LEU A 65 -12.63 17.31 10.44
C LEU A 65 -12.68 18.57 9.55
N ALA A 66 -12.65 18.41 8.22
CA ALA A 66 -13.00 19.49 7.31
C ALA A 66 -14.48 19.85 7.45
N LEU A 67 -15.36 18.87 7.62
CA LEU A 67 -16.82 19.11 7.71
C LEU A 67 -17.34 19.58 9.09
N LEU A 68 -16.62 19.31 10.20
CA LEU A 68 -17.03 19.65 11.58
C LEU A 68 -16.31 20.88 12.14
N ARG A 69 -15.10 21.18 11.67
CA ARG A 69 -14.46 22.49 11.93
C ARG A 69 -15.22 23.62 11.23
N GLU A 70 -15.96 23.29 10.17
CA GLU A 70 -16.97 24.13 9.52
C GLU A 70 -18.28 24.27 10.33
N ARG A 71 -18.48 23.49 11.41
CA ARG A 71 -19.79 23.36 12.08
C ARG A 71 -19.80 23.60 13.60
N GLY A 72 -18.68 23.51 14.33
CA GLY A 72 -18.69 23.75 15.77
C GLY A 72 -17.34 23.67 16.48
N GLY A 73 -16.99 24.77 17.15
CA GLY A 73 -15.84 24.95 18.03
C GLY A 73 -15.72 26.41 18.45
#